data_AF-M0EW27-F1
#
_entry.id   AF-M0EW27-F1
#
_cell.length_a   1.000
_cell.length_b   1.000
_cell.length_c   1.000
_cell.angle_alpha   90.00
_cell.angle_beta   90.00
_cell.angle_gamma   90.00
#
_symmetry.space_group_name_H-M   'P 1'
#
loop_
_entity.id
_entity.type
_entity.pdbx_description
1 polymer ?
#
loop_
_entity_poly.entity_id
_entity_poly.type
_entity_poly.pdbx_seq_one_letter_code
_entity_poly.pdbx_strand_id
1 'polypeptide(L)' 'MSSAGLVRYFENEDRNAIAIDPKTVLAFCVLFGVFVQILSLTVA' A
#
# COMPACT_ATOMS: atom_id res chain seq x y z
N MET A 1 17.13 4.87 -27.69
CA MET A 1 16.16 5.61 -26.86
C MET A 1 16.86 6.80 -26.25
N SER A 2 16.40 8.02 -26.55
CA SER A 2 16.96 9.26 -26.01
C SER A 2 16.51 9.45 -24.55
N SER A 3 17.40 9.86 -23.64
CA SER A 3 17.11 9.99 -22.21
C SER A 3 15.94 10.93 -21.88
N ALA A 4 15.52 11.76 -22.84
CA ALA A 4 14.36 12.65 -22.76
C ALA A 4 13.02 11.94 -22.46
N GLY A 5 12.91 10.63 -22.75
CA GLY A 5 11.75 9.82 -22.35
C GLY A 5 11.79 9.36 -20.88
N LEU A 6 12.97 9.00 -20.39
CA LEU A 6 13.19 8.62 -18.98
C LEU A 6 12.99 9.81 -18.04
N VAL A 7 13.47 10.99 -18.42
CA VAL A 7 13.30 12.22 -17.62
C VAL A 7 11.82 12.53 -17.35
N ARG A 8 10.96 12.35 -18.35
CA ARG A 8 9.50 12.58 -18.20
C ARG A 8 8.79 11.47 -17.44
N TYR A 9 9.31 10.25 -17.48
CA TYR A 9 8.79 9.13 -16.68
C TYR A 9 9.02 9.42 -15.19
N PHE A 10 10.22 9.85 -14.83
CA PHE A 10 10.57 10.18 -13.44
C PHE A 10 9.88 11.46 -12.94
N GLU A 11 9.70 12.49 -13.77
CA GLU A 11 8.91 13.68 -13.37
C GLU A 11 7.41 13.38 -13.14
N ASN A 12 6.84 12.41 -13.87
CA ASN A 12 5.43 12.06 -13.72
C ASN A 12 5.17 11.06 -12.58
N GLU A 13 6.14 10.19 -12.27
CA GLU A 13 6.01 9.18 -11.22
C GLU A 13 5.80 9.81 -9.84
N ASP A 14 6.58 10.83 -9.49
CA ASP A 14 6.48 11.49 -8.17
C ASP A 14 5.12 12.17 -7.93
N ARG A 15 4.44 12.63 -8.99
CA ARG A 15 3.19 13.39 -8.86
C ARG A 15 1.93 12.53 -8.79
N ASN A 16 1.99 11.28 -9.24
CA ASN A 16 0.86 10.35 -9.25
C ASN A 16 1.13 9.09 -8.41
N ALA A 17 2.26 8.99 -7.73
CA ALA A 17 2.55 7.88 -6.84
C ALA A 17 1.58 7.88 -5.64
N ILE A 18 0.95 6.73 -5.42
CA ILE A 18 0.12 6.51 -4.23
C ILE A 18 1.07 6.36 -3.03
N ALA A 19 1.21 7.41 -2.23
CA ALA A 19 1.98 7.37 -0.99
C ALA A 19 1.10 6.79 0.12
N ILE A 20 1.47 5.61 0.63
CA ILE A 20 0.83 5.00 1.79
C ILE A 20 1.79 5.10 2.97
N ASP A 21 1.34 5.72 4.06
CA ASP A 21 2.10 5.74 5.30
C ASP A 21 2.34 4.31 5.81
N PRO A 22 3.57 3.95 6.22
CA PRO A 22 3.86 2.63 6.80
C PRO A 22 2.96 2.26 7.98
N LYS A 23 2.51 3.27 8.75
CA LYS A 23 1.57 3.11 9.85
C LYS A 23 0.20 2.60 9.39
N THR A 24 -0.27 3.03 8.22
CA THR A 24 -1.54 2.58 7.63
C THR A 24 -1.47 1.12 7.24
N VAL A 25 -0.34 0.68 6.68
CA VAL A 25 -0.10 -0.74 6.37
C VAL A 25 -0.14 -1.59 7.64
N LEU A 26 0.58 -1.16 8.68
CA LEU A 26 0.60 -1.87 9.96
C LEU A 26 -0.79 -1.91 10.62
N ALA A 27 -1.50 -0.78 10.63
CA ALA A 27 -2.86 -0.71 11.15
C ALA A 27 -3.79 -1.68 10.42
N PHE A 28 -3.73 -1.73 9.08
CA PHE A 28 -4.53 -2.65 8.27
C PHE A 28 -4.22 -4.11 8.57
N CYS A 29 -2.93 -4.47 8.66
CA CYS A 29 -2.52 -5.83 9.02
C CYS A 29 -3.04 -6.27 10.39
N VAL A 30 -2.95 -5.40 11.39
CA VAL A 30 -3.45 -5.69 12.74
C VAL A 30 -4.98 -5.84 12.73
N LEU A 31 -5.70 -4.91 12.09
CA LEU A 31 -7.16 -4.95 11.99
C LEU A 31 -7.64 -6.25 11.33
N PHE A 32 -6.99 -6.62 10.21
CA PHE A 32 -7.31 -7.85 9.49
C PHE A 32 -6.99 -9.10 10.31
N GLY A 33 -5.84 -9.13 11.00
CA GLY A 33 -5.48 -10.24 11.88
C GLY A 33 -6.47 -10.45 13.02
N VAL A 34 -6.91 -9.36 13.68
CA VAL A 34 -7.93 -9.40 14.72
C VAL A 34 -9.28 -9.86 14.16
N PHE A 35 -9.66 -9.38 12.98
CA PHE A 35 -10.89 -9.80 12.31
C PHE A 35 -10.91 -11.32 12.07
N VAL A 36 -9.82 -11.90 11.57
CA VAL A 36 -9.71 -13.35 11.37
C VAL A 36 -9.81 -14.12 12.69
N GLN A 37 -9.19 -13.62 13.76
CA GLN A 37 -9.31 -14.23 15.09
C GLN A 37 -10.76 -14.24 15.59
N ILE A 38 -11.46 -13.11 15.48
CA ILE A 38 -12.87 -13.01 15.86
C ILE A 38 -13.72 -13.98 15.04
N LEU A 39 -13.48 -14.05 13.73
CA LEU A 39 -14.19 -14.97 12.84
C LEU A 39 -13.95 -16.42 13.25
N SER A 40 -12.69 -16.79 13.53
CA SER A 40 -12.34 -18.13 14.01
C SER A 40 -13.03 -18.47 15.33
N LEU A 41 -13.12 -17.52 16.26
CA LEU A 41 -13.77 -17.71 17.56
C LEU A 41 -15.30 -17.79 17.46
N THR A 42 -15.90 -17.17 16.45
CA THR A 42 -17.35 -17.14 16.27
C THR A 42 -17.86 -18.35 15.47
N VAL A 43 -17.01 -18.93 14.61
CA VAL A 43 -17.36 -20.03 13.71
C VAL A 43 -16.94 -21.41 14.25
N ALA A 44 -15.93 -21.48 15.12
CA ALA A 44 -15.50 -22.72 15.80
C ALA A 44 -16.41 -23.07 16.99
#